data_AF-A0A5E4J8T2-F1
#
_entry.id   AF-A0A5E4J8T2-F1
#
_cell.length_a   1.000
_cell.length_b   1.000
_cell.length_c   1.000
_cell.angle_alpha   90.00
_cell.angle_beta   90.00
_cell.angle_gamma   90.00
#
_symmetry.space_group_name_H-M   'P 1'
#
loop_
_entity.id
_entity.type
_entity.pdbx_description
1 polymer ?
#
loop_
_entity_poly.entity_id
_entity_poly.type
_entity_poly.pdbx_seq_one_letter_code
_entity_poly.pdbx_strand_id
1 'polypeptide(L)'
;MIVAGIREDGLREILGASIADSEDSGYWLTLFKSLKDRGLDGVELVKSDAYKGIQKAVKSSFLGASWQYCHVHFSRAVLESIPKKDKQKIANRLEDALDDEMKMQVLANELRDIGQKPAAETIDNFRFDLWNYKEFPNAHWKRIRTTNIIERINKELKRRSRPVGAFPSDQSLMRLAGCIMININEEWVTVKGI
;
A
#
# COMPACT_ATOMS: atom_id res chain seq x y z
N MET A 1 -3.75 9.81 -6.30
CA MET A 1 -4.00 8.59 -5.49
C MET A 1 -4.90 7.62 -6.22
N ILE A 2 -4.63 6.31 -6.12
CA ILE A 2 -5.53 5.24 -6.57
C ILE A 2 -5.89 4.38 -5.36
N VAL A 3 -7.16 4.03 -5.23
CA VAL A 3 -7.69 3.14 -4.19
C VAL A 3 -8.27 1.91 -4.86
N ALA A 4 -7.75 0.73 -4.48
CA ALA A 4 -8.26 -0.56 -4.90
C ALA A 4 -8.67 -1.36 -3.66
N GLY A 5 -9.75 -2.13 -3.79
CA GLY A 5 -10.30 -2.98 -2.73
C GLY A 5 -10.23 -4.46 -3.10
N ILE A 6 -10.28 -5.29 -2.08
CA ILE A 6 -10.53 -6.73 -2.19
C ILE A 6 -11.80 -7.00 -1.38
N ARG A 7 -12.79 -7.61 -2.00
CA ARG A 7 -14.05 -8.00 -1.36
C ARG A 7 -13.92 -9.32 -0.60
N GLU A 8 -14.91 -9.64 0.22
CA GLU A 8 -14.97 -10.90 0.97
C GLU A 8 -14.93 -12.14 0.06
N ASP A 9 -15.52 -12.07 -1.14
CA ASP A 9 -15.45 -13.12 -2.16
C ASP A 9 -14.07 -13.20 -2.87
N GLY A 10 -13.12 -12.35 -2.47
CA GLY A 10 -11.77 -12.27 -2.99
C GLY A 10 -11.65 -11.51 -4.31
N LEU A 11 -12.74 -10.98 -4.87
CA LEU A 11 -12.71 -10.17 -6.09
C LEU A 11 -12.07 -8.81 -5.81
N ARG A 12 -11.45 -8.26 -6.85
CA ARG A 12 -10.74 -6.97 -6.80
C ARG A 12 -11.57 -5.93 -7.51
N GLU A 13 -11.61 -4.73 -6.95
CA GLU A 13 -12.33 -3.61 -7.54
C GLU A 13 -11.53 -2.31 -7.38
N ILE A 14 -11.65 -1.42 -8.36
CA ILE A 14 -11.16 -0.05 -8.21
C ILE A 14 -12.21 0.75 -7.45
N LEU A 15 -11.87 1.18 -6.23
CA LEU A 15 -12.77 1.96 -5.38
C LEU A 15 -12.74 3.44 -5.74
N GLY A 16 -11.60 3.96 -6.21
CA GLY A 16 -11.51 5.35 -6.63
C GLY A 16 -10.14 5.78 -7.15
N ALA A 17 -10.15 6.95 -7.79
CA ALA A 17 -8.97 7.68 -8.21
C ALA A 17 -9.19 9.17 -7.90
N SER A 18 -8.14 9.85 -7.48
CA SER A 18 -8.17 11.30 -7.26
C SER A 18 -6.80 11.92 -7.52
N ILE A 19 -6.79 13.20 -7.87
CA ILE A 19 -5.57 14.02 -7.85
C ILE A 19 -5.43 14.60 -6.45
N ALA A 20 -4.19 14.66 -5.98
CA ALA A 20 -3.84 15.21 -4.69
C ALA A 20 -2.64 16.13 -4.89
N ASP A 21 -2.79 17.41 -4.53
CA ASP A 21 -1.70 18.39 -4.55
C ASP A 21 -0.79 18.22 -3.32
N SER A 22 -1.34 17.67 -2.23
CA SER A 22 -0.60 17.23 -1.05
C SER A 22 -1.35 16.10 -0.34
N GLU A 23 -0.61 15.21 0.33
CA GLU A 23 -1.16 14.09 1.10
C GLU A 23 -1.35 14.44 2.59
N ASP A 24 -1.92 15.61 2.89
CA ASP A 24 -2.16 15.97 4.29
C ASP A 24 -3.25 15.11 4.95
N SER A 25 -3.41 15.21 6.28
CA SER A 25 -4.43 14.42 6.99
C SER A 25 -5.87 14.75 6.57
N GLY A 26 -6.14 15.97 6.08
CA GLY A 26 -7.46 16.39 5.63
C GLY A 26 -7.84 15.74 4.30
N TYR A 27 -6.86 15.52 3.43
CA TYR A 27 -7.04 14.79 2.17
C TYR A 27 -7.57 13.37 2.41
N TRP A 28 -6.96 12.60 3.32
CA TRP A 28 -7.37 11.22 3.60
C TRP A 28 -8.80 11.12 4.15
N LEU A 29 -9.18 12.02 5.05
CA LEU A 29 -10.54 12.07 5.58
C LEU A 29 -11.57 12.38 4.49
N THR A 30 -11.25 13.31 3.60
CA THR A 30 -12.10 13.68 2.46
C THR A 30 -12.26 12.50 1.49
N LEU A 31 -11.15 11.82 1.19
CA LEU A 31 -11.15 10.62 0.35
C LEU A 31 -12.03 9.53 0.96
N PHE A 32 -11.81 9.17 2.24
CA PHE A 32 -12.59 8.13 2.91
C PHE A 32 -14.06 8.49 3.06
N LYS A 33 -14.39 9.77 3.30
CA LYS A 33 -15.77 10.24 3.27
C LYS A 33 -16.41 10.02 1.90
N SER A 34 -15.72 10.43 0.82
CA SER A 34 -16.22 10.23 -0.55
C SER A 34 -16.40 8.75 -0.92
N LEU A 35 -15.57 7.84 -0.40
CA LEU A 35 -15.78 6.40 -0.58
C LEU A 35 -17.06 5.93 0.13
N LYS A 36 -17.27 6.33 1.39
CA LYS A 36 -18.46 5.98 2.18
C LYS A 36 -19.74 6.54 1.59
N ASP A 37 -19.71 7.80 1.13
CA ASP A 37 -20.86 8.44 0.48
C ASP A 37 -21.27 7.72 -0.82
N ARG A 38 -20.33 6.99 -1.45
CA ARG A 38 -20.58 6.12 -2.62
C ARG A 38 -20.93 4.67 -2.26
N GLY A 39 -21.09 4.36 -0.97
CA GLY A 39 -21.53 3.06 -0.49
C GLY A 39 -20.42 2.12 0.00
N LEU A 40 -19.17 2.59 0.17
CA LEU A 40 -18.15 1.76 0.80
C LEU A 40 -18.49 1.54 2.29
N ASP A 41 -18.70 0.29 2.67
CA ASP A 41 -18.89 -0.17 4.05
C ASP A 41 -17.99 -1.39 4.34
N GLY A 42 -18.07 -1.92 5.57
CA GLY A 42 -17.41 -3.17 5.93
C GLY A 42 -15.87 -3.18 5.82
N VAL A 43 -15.20 -2.03 5.87
CA VAL A 43 -13.74 -1.97 5.75
C VAL A 43 -13.07 -2.59 6.99
N GLU A 44 -12.44 -3.76 6.82
CA GLU A 44 -11.73 -4.46 7.90
C GLU A 44 -10.22 -4.15 7.93
N LEU A 45 -9.61 -3.84 6.78
CA LEU A 45 -8.18 -3.59 6.66
C LEU A 45 -7.87 -2.48 5.65
N VAL A 46 -7.05 -1.51 6.06
CA VAL A 46 -6.47 -0.52 5.15
C VAL A 46 -4.96 -0.71 5.09
N LYS A 47 -4.43 -0.93 3.89
CA LYS A 47 -2.99 -1.04 3.62
C LYS A 47 -2.47 0.19 2.90
N SER A 48 -1.44 0.82 3.42
CA SER A 48 -0.81 2.00 2.81
C SER A 48 0.68 2.09 3.14
N ASP A 49 1.34 3.18 2.75
CA ASP A 49 2.60 3.59 3.39
C ASP A 49 2.35 4.11 4.83
N ALA A 50 3.44 4.38 5.56
CA ALA A 50 3.39 4.83 6.95
C ALA A 50 3.26 6.35 7.12
N TYR A 51 2.58 7.03 6.19
CA TYR A 51 2.31 8.44 6.39
C TYR A 51 1.38 8.63 7.61
N LYS A 52 1.79 9.46 8.59
CA LYS A 52 1.03 9.64 9.84
C LYS A 52 -0.42 10.08 9.61
N GLY A 53 -0.67 10.84 8.54
CA GLY A 53 -2.00 11.30 8.16
C GLY A 53 -2.97 10.15 7.86
N ILE A 54 -2.55 9.14 7.09
CA ILE A 54 -3.44 8.02 6.73
C ILE A 54 -3.72 7.13 7.93
N GLN A 55 -2.73 6.85 8.79
CA GLN A 55 -2.95 6.04 10.01
C GLN A 55 -4.04 6.66 10.89
N LYS A 56 -3.97 7.98 11.11
CA LYS A 56 -4.98 8.70 11.91
C LYS A 56 -6.34 8.69 11.20
N ALA A 57 -6.36 8.92 9.89
CA ALA A 57 -7.59 8.96 9.11
C ALA A 57 -8.31 7.60 9.07
N VAL A 58 -7.58 6.48 9.03
CA VAL A 58 -8.16 5.12 9.09
C VAL A 58 -8.88 4.94 10.42
N LYS A 59 -8.19 5.20 11.54
CA LYS A 59 -8.75 5.07 12.90
C LYS A 59 -10.02 5.89 13.10
N SER A 60 -10.11 7.09 12.50
CA SER A 60 -11.29 7.95 12.63
C SER A 60 -12.40 7.64 11.62
N SER A 61 -12.08 7.03 10.48
CA SER A 61 -13.04 6.86 9.37
C SER A 61 -13.68 5.49 9.32
N PHE A 62 -12.98 4.46 9.79
CA PHE A 62 -13.38 3.05 9.75
C PHE A 62 -13.20 2.42 11.13
N LEU A 63 -14.27 2.44 11.93
CA LEU A 63 -14.24 1.87 13.28
C LEU A 63 -14.09 0.34 13.19
N GLY A 64 -13.11 -0.20 13.91
CA GLY A 64 -12.79 -1.64 13.89
C GLY A 64 -11.84 -2.05 12.77
N ALA A 65 -11.50 -1.16 11.83
CA ALA A 65 -10.53 -1.47 10.78
C ALA A 65 -9.10 -1.47 11.31
N SER A 66 -8.33 -2.49 10.95
CA SER A 66 -6.89 -2.54 11.16
C SER A 66 -6.17 -1.72 10.07
N TRP A 67 -5.00 -1.17 10.42
CA TRP A 67 -4.10 -0.53 9.45
C TRP A 67 -2.86 -1.39 9.27
N GLN A 68 -2.44 -1.66 8.03
CA GLN A 68 -1.21 -2.40 7.75
C GLN A 68 -0.21 -1.56 6.98
N TYR A 69 1.04 -1.56 7.45
CA TYR A 69 2.14 -1.00 6.68
C TYR A 69 2.48 -1.93 5.50
N CYS A 70 2.38 -1.39 4.30
CA CYS A 70 2.77 -2.06 3.08
C CYS A 70 4.23 -2.56 3.16
N HIS A 71 4.42 -3.87 3.01
CA HIS A 71 5.73 -4.53 3.06
C HIS A 71 6.76 -3.89 2.13
N VAL A 72 6.38 -3.50 0.91
CA VAL A 72 7.29 -2.82 -0.03
C VAL A 72 7.75 -1.45 0.48
N HIS A 73 6.84 -0.67 1.06
CA HIS A 73 7.18 0.65 1.59
C HIS A 73 7.99 0.54 2.89
N PHE A 74 7.66 -0.43 3.74
CA PHE A 74 8.46 -0.76 4.91
C PHE A 74 9.87 -1.17 4.52
N SER A 75 10.03 -2.09 3.57
CA SER A 75 11.35 -2.50 3.09
C SER A 75 12.16 -1.35 2.51
N ARG A 76 11.52 -0.43 1.78
CA ARG A 76 12.18 0.78 1.28
C ARG A 76 12.65 1.69 2.42
N ALA A 77 11.80 1.90 3.44
CA ALA A 77 12.15 2.73 4.60
C ALA A 77 13.34 2.14 5.38
N VAL A 78 13.32 0.83 5.64
CA VAL A 78 14.44 0.14 6.32
C VAL A 78 15.73 0.25 5.50
N LEU A 79 15.65 0.10 4.17
CA LEU A 79 16.82 0.13 3.27
C LEU A 79 17.29 1.55 2.92
N GLU A 80 16.58 2.59 3.32
CA GLU A 80 16.90 3.98 3.01
C GLU A 80 18.25 4.39 3.61
N SER A 81 18.44 4.10 4.91
CA SER A 81 19.65 4.43 5.65
C SER A 81 20.81 3.44 5.44
N ILE A 82 20.58 2.32 4.75
CA ILE A 82 21.59 1.27 4.58
C ILE A 82 22.62 1.67 3.51
N PRO A 83 23.94 1.51 3.73
CA PRO A 83 24.96 1.75 2.72
C PRO A 83 24.76 0.88 1.46
N LYS A 84 25.01 1.46 0.27
CA LYS A 84 24.78 0.78 -1.03
C LYS A 84 25.44 -0.60 -1.12
N LYS A 85 26.64 -0.77 -0.55
CA LYS A 85 27.39 -2.04 -0.54
C LYS A 85 26.68 -3.16 0.24
N ASP A 86 25.88 -2.82 1.24
CA ASP A 86 25.20 -3.76 2.13
C ASP A 86 23.71 -3.93 1.79
N LYS A 87 23.15 -3.02 0.97
CA LYS A 87 21.70 -2.98 0.65
C LYS A 87 21.15 -4.33 0.17
N GLN A 88 21.82 -5.01 -0.76
CA GLN A 88 21.31 -6.27 -1.30
C GLN A 88 21.27 -7.37 -0.24
N LYS A 89 22.32 -7.47 0.59
CA LYS A 89 22.40 -8.46 1.67
C LYS A 89 21.29 -8.24 2.70
N ILE A 90 21.08 -6.99 3.11
CA ILE A 90 20.03 -6.63 4.07
C ILE A 90 18.64 -6.81 3.44
N ALA A 91 18.46 -6.48 2.16
CA ALA A 91 17.19 -6.67 1.46
C ALA A 91 16.74 -8.13 1.45
N ASN A 92 17.64 -9.07 1.13
CA ASN A 92 17.31 -10.50 1.13
C ASN A 92 16.89 -10.99 2.52
N ARG A 93 17.64 -10.59 3.55
CA ARG A 93 17.31 -10.96 4.94
C ARG A 93 16.01 -10.35 5.42
N LEU A 94 15.72 -9.13 4.97
CA LEU A 94 14.48 -8.45 5.28
C LEU A 94 13.30 -9.17 4.63
N GLU A 95 13.44 -9.58 3.37
CA GLU A 95 12.44 -10.37 2.65
C GLU A 95 12.14 -11.69 3.38
N ASP A 96 13.17 -12.42 3.81
CA ASP A 96 13.02 -13.66 4.59
C ASP A 96 12.33 -13.46 5.96
N ALA A 97 12.39 -12.24 6.50
CA ALA A 97 11.83 -11.87 7.80
C ALA A 97 10.42 -11.28 7.71
N LEU A 98 9.92 -10.88 6.52
CA LEU A 98 8.66 -10.15 6.38
C LEU A 98 7.45 -10.87 6.98
N ASP A 99 7.46 -12.20 7.02
CA ASP A 99 6.36 -13.01 7.57
C ASP A 99 6.69 -13.61 8.97
N ASP A 100 7.89 -13.38 9.49
CA ASP A 100 8.45 -14.04 10.68
C ASP A 100 8.96 -13.01 11.70
N GLU A 101 8.22 -12.88 12.80
CA GLU A 101 8.50 -11.90 13.85
C GLU A 101 9.87 -12.12 14.51
N MET A 102 10.25 -13.38 14.73
CA MET A 102 11.52 -13.71 15.37
C MET A 102 12.68 -13.31 14.47
N LYS A 103 12.62 -13.65 13.18
CA LYS A 103 13.64 -13.24 12.20
C LYS A 103 13.72 -11.72 12.08
N MET A 104 12.58 -11.03 12.08
CA MET A 104 12.53 -9.57 12.03
C MET A 104 13.21 -8.93 13.25
N GLN A 105 12.96 -9.47 14.45
CA GLN A 105 13.59 -9.01 15.69
C GLN A 105 15.10 -9.26 15.71
N VAL A 106 15.53 -10.43 15.23
CA VAL A 106 16.96 -10.75 15.09
C VAL A 106 17.64 -9.79 14.13
N LEU A 107 17.03 -9.51 12.97
CA LEU A 107 17.56 -8.55 12.01
C LEU A 107 17.67 -7.13 12.61
N ALA A 108 16.66 -6.67 13.36
CA ALA A 108 16.71 -5.38 14.04
C ALA A 108 17.88 -5.28 15.03
N ASN A 109 18.10 -6.32 15.83
CA ASN A 109 19.21 -6.37 16.79
C ASN A 109 20.56 -6.32 16.07
N GLU A 110 20.75 -7.14 15.05
CA GLU A 110 22.01 -7.15 14.30
C GLU A 110 22.28 -5.82 13.59
N LEU A 111 21.26 -5.19 13.00
CA LEU A 111 21.38 -3.86 12.40
C LEU A 111 21.82 -2.83 13.45
N ARG A 112 21.31 -2.93 14.68
CA ARG A 112 21.72 -2.07 15.80
C ARG A 112 23.19 -2.28 16.16
N ASP A 113 23.64 -3.53 16.21
CA ASP A 113 25.02 -3.89 16.58
C ASP A 113 26.05 -3.43 15.54
N ILE A 114 25.71 -3.45 14.26
CA ILE A 114 26.58 -2.95 13.18
C ILE A 114 26.45 -1.43 12.93
N GLY A 115 25.78 -0.70 13.83
CA GLY A 115 25.64 0.75 13.78
C GLY A 115 24.58 1.29 12.82
N GLN A 116 23.74 0.43 12.22
CA GLN A 116 22.62 0.81 11.34
C GLN A 116 21.36 1.14 12.16
N LYS A 117 21.50 2.03 13.17
CA LYS A 117 20.43 2.37 14.12
C LYS A 117 19.13 2.85 13.46
N PRO A 118 19.13 3.72 12.43
CA PRO A 118 17.87 4.18 11.83
C PRO A 118 17.05 3.05 11.20
N ALA A 119 17.72 2.06 10.60
CA ALA A 119 17.05 0.89 10.03
C ALA A 119 16.46 0.00 11.14
N ALA A 120 17.22 -0.23 12.23
CA ALA A 120 16.73 -0.97 13.39
C ALA A 120 15.52 -0.28 14.05
N GLU A 121 15.58 1.04 14.26
CA GLU A 121 14.47 1.83 14.81
C GLU A 121 13.23 1.78 13.91
N THR A 122 13.41 1.82 12.58
CA THR A 122 12.29 1.65 11.63
C THR A 122 11.62 0.29 11.80
N ILE A 123 12.41 -0.80 11.95
CA ILE A 123 11.85 -2.13 12.23
C ILE A 123 11.13 -2.13 13.58
N ASP A 124 11.76 -1.62 14.62
CA ASP A 124 11.21 -1.65 15.97
C ASP A 124 9.86 -0.92 16.06
N ASN A 125 9.76 0.25 15.39
CA ASN A 125 8.57 1.09 15.42
C ASN A 125 7.38 0.51 14.66
N PHE A 126 7.62 -0.31 13.63
CA PHE A 126 6.57 -0.67 12.67
C PHE A 126 6.39 -2.17 12.40
N ARG A 127 7.25 -3.07 12.92
CA ARG A 127 7.17 -4.51 12.60
C ARG A 127 5.80 -5.13 12.87
N PHE A 128 5.13 -4.71 13.95
CA PHE A 128 3.81 -5.23 14.31
C PHE A 128 2.70 -4.79 13.35
N ASP A 129 2.89 -3.65 12.67
CA ASP A 129 1.95 -3.18 11.65
C ASP A 129 2.07 -3.96 10.33
N LEU A 130 2.99 -4.93 10.21
CA LEU A 130 3.19 -5.72 8.99
C LEU A 130 2.25 -6.91 8.87
N TRP A 131 1.71 -7.40 10.00
CA TRP A 131 1.09 -8.73 10.07
C TRP A 131 -0.42 -8.72 10.26
N ASN A 132 -1.08 -7.57 10.22
CA ASN A 132 -2.54 -7.48 10.42
C ASN A 132 -3.34 -8.32 9.40
N TYR A 133 -2.80 -8.58 8.20
CA TYR A 133 -3.40 -9.54 7.27
C TYR A 133 -3.53 -10.98 7.82
N LYS A 134 -2.80 -11.36 8.88
CA LYS A 134 -2.86 -12.69 9.48
C LYS A 134 -4.16 -12.95 10.24
N GLU A 135 -4.94 -11.92 10.53
CA GLU A 135 -6.30 -12.05 11.08
C GLU A 135 -7.31 -12.60 10.05
N PHE A 136 -6.98 -12.51 8.76
CA PHE A 136 -7.82 -12.99 7.65
C PHE A 136 -7.53 -14.45 7.31
N PRO A 137 -8.43 -15.16 6.61
CA PRO A 137 -8.15 -16.54 6.17
C PRO A 137 -6.89 -16.64 5.31
N ASN A 138 -6.11 -17.72 5.52
CA ASN A 138 -4.84 -17.99 4.84
C ASN A 138 -4.90 -17.84 3.30
N ALA A 139 -6.05 -18.16 2.70
CA ALA A 139 -6.28 -18.03 1.26
C ALA A 139 -6.12 -16.58 0.74
N HIS A 140 -6.38 -15.57 1.58
CA HIS A 140 -6.29 -14.15 1.21
C HIS A 140 -4.90 -13.56 1.44
N TRP A 141 -4.04 -14.19 2.26
CA TRP A 141 -2.76 -13.62 2.71
C TRP A 141 -1.87 -13.17 1.55
N LYS A 142 -1.72 -14.02 0.52
CA LYS A 142 -0.91 -13.68 -0.65
C LYS A 142 -1.46 -12.46 -1.39
N ARG A 143 -2.80 -12.36 -1.52
CA ARG A 143 -3.44 -11.23 -2.20
C ARG A 143 -3.25 -9.93 -1.42
N ILE A 144 -3.39 -9.96 -0.10
CA ILE A 144 -3.25 -8.78 0.77
C ILE A 144 -1.79 -8.28 0.82
N ARG A 145 -0.81 -9.19 0.99
CA ARG A 145 0.60 -8.80 1.14
C ARG A 145 1.21 -8.21 -0.12
N THR A 146 0.91 -8.75 -1.30
CA THR A 146 1.52 -8.28 -2.54
C THR A 146 1.08 -6.86 -2.92
N THR A 147 1.95 -6.14 -3.61
CA THR A 147 1.68 -4.81 -4.20
C THR A 147 1.46 -4.87 -5.71
N ASN A 148 1.54 -6.07 -6.31
CA ASN A 148 1.45 -6.32 -7.75
C ASN A 148 0.26 -5.61 -8.41
N ILE A 149 -0.88 -5.55 -7.72
CA ILE A 149 -2.09 -4.87 -8.19
C ILE A 149 -1.83 -3.38 -8.42
N ILE A 150 -1.40 -2.67 -7.37
CA ILE A 150 -1.13 -1.23 -7.42
C ILE A 150 0.07 -0.93 -8.32
N GLU A 151 1.09 -1.79 -8.33
CA GLU A 151 2.25 -1.63 -9.22
C GLU A 151 1.86 -1.76 -10.70
N ARG A 152 1.01 -2.74 -11.05
CA ARG A 152 0.49 -2.89 -12.41
C ARG A 152 -0.34 -1.68 -12.81
N ILE A 153 -1.21 -1.18 -11.93
CA ILE A 153 -1.99 0.04 -12.19
C ILE A 153 -1.08 1.23 -12.42
N ASN A 154 -0.11 1.47 -11.52
CA ASN A 154 0.85 2.56 -11.62
C ASN A 154 1.68 2.48 -12.91
N LYS A 155 2.07 1.26 -13.31
CA LYS A 155 2.80 1.03 -14.56
C LYS A 155 1.94 1.39 -15.78
N GLU A 156 0.67 0.98 -15.79
CA GLU A 156 -0.24 1.27 -16.90
C GLU A 156 -0.57 2.77 -16.98
N LEU A 157 -0.82 3.42 -15.85
CA LEU A 157 -0.98 4.87 -15.77
C LEU A 157 0.23 5.60 -16.35
N LYS A 158 1.45 5.24 -15.91
CA LYS A 158 2.70 5.83 -16.44
C LYS A 158 2.88 5.57 -17.93
N ARG A 159 2.54 4.37 -18.41
CA ARG A 159 2.65 4.00 -19.83
C ARG A 159 1.74 4.87 -20.69
N ARG A 160 0.49 5.09 -20.28
CA ARG A 160 -0.50 5.83 -21.06
C ARG A 160 -0.39 7.35 -20.91
N SER A 161 0.13 7.84 -19.78
CA SER A 161 0.38 9.28 -19.60
C SER A 161 1.65 9.76 -20.29
N ARG A 162 2.66 8.89 -20.46
CA ARG A 162 3.96 9.26 -21.05
C ARG A 162 3.88 9.93 -22.43
N PRO A 163 3.07 9.46 -23.41
CA PRO A 163 2.96 10.12 -24.71
C PRO A 163 2.26 11.48 -24.65
N VAL A 164 1.44 11.73 -23.63
CA VAL A 164 0.72 13.01 -23.47
C VAL A 164 1.68 14.14 -23.06
N GLY A 165 2.74 13.81 -22.31
CA GLY A 165 3.70 14.78 -21.81
C GLY A 165 3.08 15.63 -20.70
N ALA A 166 2.46 16.76 -21.06
CA ALA A 166 1.83 17.69 -20.13
C ALA A 166 0.31 17.72 -20.33
N PHE A 167 -0.44 17.62 -19.23
CA PHE A 167 -1.89 17.71 -19.27
C PHE A 167 -2.33 19.18 -19.18
N PRO A 168 -3.35 19.60 -19.94
CA PRO A 168 -3.84 20.98 -19.91
C PRO A 168 -4.65 21.29 -18.65
N SER A 169 -5.10 20.28 -17.91
CA SER A 169 -5.80 20.43 -16.64
C SER A 169 -5.87 19.10 -15.89
N ASP A 170 -6.10 19.19 -14.57
CA ASP A 170 -6.39 18.05 -13.70
C ASP A 170 -7.57 17.22 -14.18
N GLN A 171 -8.63 17.87 -14.68
CA GLN A 171 -9.77 17.17 -15.26
C GLN A 171 -9.37 16.32 -16.48
N SER A 172 -8.40 16.77 -17.26
CA SER A 172 -7.91 16.04 -18.43
C SER A 172 -7.08 14.83 -18.02
N LEU A 173 -6.26 14.97 -16.98
CA LEU A 173 -5.57 13.83 -16.36
C LEU A 173 -6.55 12.83 -15.76
N MET A 174 -7.56 13.30 -15.01
CA MET A 174 -8.59 12.45 -14.40
C MET A 174 -9.42 11.70 -15.43
N ARG A 175 -9.71 12.30 -16.60
CA ARG A 175 -10.38 11.58 -17.70
C ARG A 175 -9.54 10.40 -18.18
N LEU A 176 -8.25 10.60 -18.43
CA LEU A 176 -7.36 9.51 -18.83
C LEU A 176 -7.27 8.44 -17.73
N ALA A 177 -7.00 8.86 -16.49
CA ALA A 177 -6.89 7.96 -15.36
C ALA A 177 -8.19 7.16 -15.15
N GLY A 178 -9.34 7.82 -15.22
CA GLY A 178 -10.67 7.22 -15.13
C GLY A 178 -10.90 6.16 -16.20
N CYS A 179 -10.62 6.45 -17.47
CA CYS A 179 -10.72 5.46 -18.54
C CYS A 179 -9.81 4.24 -18.30
N ILE A 180 -8.59 4.46 -17.80
CA ILE A 180 -7.67 3.36 -17.46
C ILE A 180 -8.23 2.52 -16.30
N MET A 181 -8.76 3.16 -15.26
CA MET A 181 -9.35 2.47 -14.12
C MET A 181 -10.58 1.65 -14.53
N ILE A 182 -11.46 2.20 -15.36
CA ILE A 182 -12.65 1.49 -15.88
C ILE A 182 -12.21 0.22 -16.62
N ASN A 183 -11.28 0.34 -17.58
CA ASN A 183 -10.77 -0.81 -18.32
C ASN A 183 -10.16 -1.88 -17.39
N ILE A 184 -9.35 -1.47 -16.41
CA ILE A 184 -8.74 -2.41 -15.45
C ILE A 184 -9.82 -3.09 -14.59
N ASN A 185 -10.83 -2.35 -14.15
CA ASN A 185 -11.91 -2.90 -13.35
C ASN A 185 -12.76 -3.88 -14.16
N GLU A 186 -13.06 -3.55 -15.42
CA GLU A 186 -13.75 -4.45 -16.35
C GLU A 186 -12.95 -5.74 -16.57
N GLU A 187 -11.64 -5.66 -16.79
CA GLU A 187 -10.76 -6.84 -16.88
C GLU A 187 -10.86 -7.71 -15.61
N TRP A 188 -10.89 -7.11 -14.41
CA TRP A 188 -10.97 -7.87 -13.17
C TRP A 188 -12.33 -8.55 -12.95
N VAL A 189 -13.42 -7.89 -13.33
CA VAL A 189 -14.77 -8.43 -13.19
C VAL A 189 -15.04 -9.52 -14.24
N THR A 190 -14.47 -9.38 -15.45
CA THR A 190 -14.68 -10.32 -16.56
C THR A 190 -13.78 -11.54 -16.51
N VAL A 191 -12.55 -11.42 -16.00
CA VAL A 191 -11.63 -12.55 -15.79
C VAL A 191 -12.01 -13.27 -14.49
N LYS A 192 -13.09 -14.06 -14.55
CA LYS A 192 -13.42 -15.03 -13.49
C LYS A 192 -12.30 -16.08 -13.40
N GLY A 193 -11.61 -16.09 -12.27
CA GLY A 193 -10.96 -17.29 -11.71
C GLY A 193 -9.68 -17.77 -12.36
N ILE A 194 -8.56 -17.54 -11.68
CA ILE A 194 -7.61 -18.60 -11.29
C ILE A 194 -7.29 -18.39 -9.80
#